data_AF-A0A059A0W6-F1
#
_entry.id   AF-A0A059A0W6-F1
#
_cell.length_a   1.000
_cell.length_b   1.000
_cell.length_c   1.000
_cell.angle_alpha   90.00
_cell.angle_beta   90.00
_cell.angle_gamma   90.00
#
_symmetry.space_group_name_H-M   'P 1'
#
loop_
_entity.id
_entity.type
_entity.pdbx_description
1 polymer ?
#
loop_
_entity_poly.entity_id
_entity_poly.type
_entity_poly.pdbx_seq_one_letter_code
_entity_poly.pdbx_strand_id
1 'polypeptide(L)'
;MYVSDDSATREVLRASSFIETLLYDNIRGNQTTITKKPVKHVVVRLARRNLRRKVTVKAAGDHKFVMNLCPSLMEAKDVKYNMASAIHRGMARIWLYDGGSKAPLALLDGLVEYISILAGFGDTDYDGSVQGFQESAPNCWEDKTPKAVAHFLNYCERESGGFIRRLNEAMKEGWRDWTVDEALGMPAQRLCKSFRRGQAAV
;
A
#
# COMPACT_ATOMS: atom_id res chain seq x y z
N MET A 1 24.57 -1.62 -23.32
CA MET A 1 24.71 -3.05 -23.02
C MET A 1 23.68 -3.40 -21.96
N TYR A 2 22.67 -4.21 -22.28
CA TYR A 2 21.67 -4.66 -21.31
C TYR A 2 22.32 -5.74 -20.43
N VAL A 3 22.58 -5.42 -19.17
CA VAL A 3 23.07 -6.40 -18.19
C VAL A 3 21.84 -6.94 -17.48
N SER A 4 21.52 -8.21 -17.74
CA SER A 4 20.57 -8.96 -16.93
C SER A 4 21.27 -9.29 -15.61
N ASP A 5 21.16 -8.42 -14.63
CA ASP A 5 21.53 -8.74 -13.26
C ASP A 5 20.28 -9.22 -12.49
N ASP A 6 20.47 -10.09 -11.50
CA ASP A 6 19.37 -10.56 -10.64
C ASP A 6 18.82 -9.45 -9.73
N SER A 7 19.09 -8.17 -10.03
CA SER A 7 18.67 -7.03 -9.23
C SER A 7 17.16 -6.91 -9.16
N ALA A 8 16.43 -7.14 -10.26
CA ALA A 8 14.97 -7.14 -10.22
C ALA A 8 14.41 -8.24 -9.29
N THR A 9 14.98 -9.44 -9.35
CA THR A 9 14.61 -10.57 -8.48
C THR A 9 14.89 -10.24 -7.02
N ARG A 10 16.06 -9.69 -6.72
CA ARG A 10 16.44 -9.28 -5.36
C ARG A 10 15.54 -8.18 -4.80
N GLU A 11 15.17 -7.19 -5.61
CA GLU A 11 14.24 -6.14 -5.18
C GLU A 11 12.84 -6.71 -4.90
N VAL A 12 12.35 -7.66 -5.71
CA VAL A 12 11.09 -8.37 -5.45
C VAL A 12 11.12 -9.10 -4.11
N LEU A 13 12.19 -9.88 -3.84
CA LEU A 13 12.33 -10.65 -2.60
C LEU A 13 12.47 -9.72 -1.38
N ARG A 14 13.24 -8.64 -1.50
CA ARG A 14 13.41 -7.64 -0.44
C ARG A 14 12.10 -6.95 -0.10
N ALA A 15 11.37 -6.49 -1.11
CA ALA A 15 10.04 -5.89 -0.94
C ALA A 15 9.08 -6.91 -0.31
N SER A 16 9.09 -8.16 -0.77
CA SER A 16 8.26 -9.23 -0.21
C SER A 16 8.50 -9.41 1.28
N SER A 17 9.76 -9.59 1.69
CA SER A 17 10.09 -9.80 3.10
C SER A 17 9.68 -8.61 3.96
N PHE A 18 9.93 -7.38 3.51
CA PHE A 18 9.54 -6.18 4.25
C PHE A 18 8.02 -6.11 4.47
N ILE A 19 7.25 -6.32 3.40
CA ILE A 19 5.78 -6.21 3.43
C ILE A 19 5.17 -7.33 4.25
N GLU A 20 5.72 -8.54 4.14
CA GLU A 20 5.25 -9.68 4.94
C GLU A 20 5.43 -9.42 6.43
N THR A 21 6.61 -8.93 6.83
CA THR A 21 6.86 -8.55 8.22
C THR A 21 5.89 -7.47 8.69
N LEU A 22 5.62 -6.46 7.86
CA LEU A 22 4.67 -5.40 8.21
C LEU A 22 3.23 -5.91 8.37
N LEU A 23 2.78 -6.80 7.48
CA LEU A 23 1.37 -7.21 7.39
C LEU A 23 1.02 -8.45 8.22
N TYR A 24 1.98 -9.35 8.46
CA TYR A 24 1.71 -10.69 8.97
C TYR A 24 2.51 -11.07 10.21
N ASP A 25 3.59 -10.36 10.56
CA ASP A 25 4.33 -10.70 11.79
C ASP A 25 3.49 -10.38 13.02
N ASN A 26 3.46 -11.32 13.96
CA ASN A 26 2.61 -11.26 15.15
C ASN A 26 3.43 -10.69 16.31
N ILE A 27 3.29 -9.39 16.61
CA ILE A 27 4.16 -8.73 17.60
C ILE A 27 3.70 -8.93 19.05
N ARG A 28 2.46 -9.36 19.33
CA ARG A 28 2.01 -9.60 20.71
C ARG A 28 1.11 -10.81 20.82
N GLY A 29 1.48 -11.67 21.77
CA GLY A 29 0.83 -12.94 22.04
C GLY A 29 -0.65 -12.81 22.38
N ASN A 30 -1.34 -13.90 22.07
CA ASN A 30 -2.75 -14.21 22.26
C ASN A 30 -3.71 -13.62 21.22
N GLN A 31 -4.31 -14.56 20.50
CA GLN A 31 -5.45 -14.50 19.61
C GLN A 31 -5.21 -14.14 18.13
N THR A 32 -5.47 -15.16 17.29
CA THR A 32 -5.57 -15.23 15.83
C THR A 32 -4.25 -15.37 15.05
N THR A 33 -4.07 -16.55 14.44
CA THR A 33 -3.07 -16.80 13.40
C THR A 33 -3.47 -16.00 12.16
N ILE A 34 -2.93 -14.79 12.02
CA ILE A 34 -3.04 -14.00 10.79
C ILE A 34 -2.58 -14.87 9.62
N THR A 35 -3.45 -15.11 8.65
CA THR A 35 -3.14 -16.03 7.54
C THR A 35 -2.53 -15.24 6.38
N LYS A 36 -1.23 -15.46 6.17
CA LYS A 36 -0.50 -14.89 5.04
C LYS A 36 -1.20 -15.19 3.72
N LYS A 37 -1.31 -14.18 2.86
CA LYS A 37 -1.88 -14.33 1.52
C LYS A 37 -1.03 -15.32 0.71
N PRO A 38 -1.63 -16.34 0.09
CA PRO A 38 -0.86 -17.26 -0.73
C PRO A 38 -0.36 -16.56 -2.01
N VAL A 39 0.97 -16.51 -2.17
CA VAL A 39 1.69 -15.99 -3.34
C VAL A 39 2.76 -17.01 -3.73
N LYS A 40 2.61 -17.65 -4.89
CA LYS A 40 3.53 -18.69 -5.37
C LYS A 40 4.52 -18.17 -6.40
N HIS A 41 4.04 -17.34 -7.33
CA HIS A 41 4.87 -16.83 -8.42
C HIS A 41 4.53 -15.38 -8.73
N VAL A 42 5.57 -14.58 -8.95
CA VAL A 42 5.45 -13.20 -9.43
C VAL A 42 6.24 -13.09 -10.72
N VAL A 43 5.56 -12.73 -11.80
CA VAL A 43 6.19 -12.43 -13.10
C VAL A 43 6.29 -10.92 -13.20
N VAL A 44 7.51 -10.40 -13.19
CA VAL A 44 7.79 -8.98 -13.42
C VAL A 44 8.16 -8.79 -14.88
N ARG A 45 7.52 -7.84 -15.56
CA ARG A 45 7.84 -7.49 -16.94
C ARG A 45 7.60 -6.02 -17.24
N LEU A 46 8.36 -5.49 -18.19
CA LEU A 46 8.08 -4.19 -18.76
C LEU A 46 6.89 -4.30 -19.73
N ALA A 47 5.94 -3.38 -19.64
CA ALA A 47 4.80 -3.34 -20.55
C ALA A 47 5.26 -2.91 -21.96
N ARG A 48 4.48 -3.27 -22.98
CA ARG A 48 4.78 -2.89 -24.38
C ARG A 48 4.52 -1.41 -24.69
N ARG A 49 3.74 -0.73 -23.83
CA ARG A 49 3.34 0.66 -23.99
C ARG A 49 3.29 1.34 -22.63
N ASN A 50 3.37 2.66 -22.65
CA ASN A 50 3.17 3.46 -21.45
C ASN A 50 1.77 3.19 -20.86
N LEU A 51 1.77 2.98 -19.54
CA LEU A 51 0.61 2.69 -18.73
C LEU A 51 0.15 3.98 -18.03
N ARG A 52 -1.12 4.04 -17.63
CA ARG A 52 -1.64 5.14 -16.80
C ARG A 52 -0.98 5.22 -15.42
N ARG A 53 -0.55 4.07 -14.88
CA ARG A 53 0.15 3.95 -13.59
C ARG A 53 1.55 3.43 -13.83
N LYS A 54 2.52 3.79 -12.99
CA LYS A 54 3.91 3.31 -13.09
C LYS A 54 4.03 1.79 -12.94
N VAL A 55 3.14 1.18 -12.17
CA VAL A 55 3.04 -0.27 -12.01
C VAL A 55 1.57 -0.70 -12.01
N THR A 56 1.29 -1.89 -12.57
CA THR A 56 -0.01 -2.55 -12.48
C THR A 56 0.18 -4.03 -12.17
N VAL A 57 -0.69 -4.60 -11.35
CA VAL A 57 -0.65 -6.01 -10.94
C VAL A 57 -1.93 -6.69 -11.37
N LYS A 58 -1.81 -7.92 -11.88
CA LYS A 58 -2.95 -8.78 -12.22
C LYS A 58 -2.74 -10.16 -11.61
N ALA A 59 -3.80 -10.72 -11.03
CA ALA A 59 -3.82 -12.15 -10.70
C ALA A 59 -3.91 -12.97 -12.01
N ALA A 60 -3.16 -14.06 -12.10
CA ALA A 60 -3.12 -14.97 -13.24
C ALA A 60 -3.59 -16.39 -12.87
N GLY A 61 -4.28 -16.54 -11.73
CA GLY A 61 -4.71 -17.83 -11.18
C GLY A 61 -3.63 -18.53 -10.36
N ASP A 62 -4.01 -19.52 -9.55
CA ASP A 62 -3.09 -20.35 -8.73
C ASP A 62 -2.03 -19.55 -7.95
N HIS A 63 -2.45 -18.45 -7.31
CA HIS A 63 -1.54 -17.59 -6.53
C HIS A 63 -0.37 -17.01 -7.34
N LYS A 64 -0.54 -16.91 -8.67
CA LYS A 64 0.41 -16.29 -9.60
C LYS A 64 -0.03 -14.87 -9.91
N PHE A 65 0.93 -13.97 -9.94
CA PHE A 65 0.70 -12.55 -10.19
C PHE A 65 1.62 -12.05 -11.30
N VAL A 66 1.10 -11.16 -12.14
CA VAL A 66 1.86 -10.50 -13.19
C VAL A 66 1.94 -9.02 -12.88
N MET A 67 3.14 -8.56 -12.59
CA MET A 67 3.49 -7.16 -12.40
C MET A 67 3.98 -6.57 -13.72
N ASN A 68 3.24 -5.58 -14.23
CA ASN A 68 3.62 -4.84 -15.44
C ASN A 68 4.13 -3.46 -15.04
N LEU A 69 5.40 -3.20 -15.37
CA LEU A 69 6.09 -1.94 -15.14
C LEU A 69 5.92 -1.04 -16.37
N CYS A 70 5.73 0.25 -16.14
CA CYS A 70 5.56 1.24 -17.20
C CYS A 70 6.91 1.58 -17.86
N PRO A 71 7.04 1.53 -19.21
CA PRO A 71 8.27 1.90 -19.92
C PRO A 71 8.84 3.27 -19.53
N SER A 72 7.99 4.27 -19.27
CA SER A 72 8.41 5.60 -18.81
C SER A 72 9.25 5.63 -17.51
N LEU A 73 9.37 4.50 -16.79
CA LEU A 73 10.32 4.38 -15.67
C LEU A 73 11.79 4.44 -16.15
N MET A 74 12.04 4.01 -17.40
CA MET A 74 13.37 4.01 -18.02
C MET A 74 13.82 5.41 -18.45
N GLU A 75 12.90 6.37 -18.51
CA GLU A 75 13.16 7.76 -18.88
C GLU A 75 13.41 8.65 -17.64
N ALA A 76 13.32 8.09 -16.43
CA ALA A 76 13.51 8.84 -15.19
C ALA A 76 14.98 9.21 -14.96
N LYS A 77 15.22 10.33 -14.29
CA LYS A 77 16.57 10.78 -13.89
C LYS A 77 17.30 9.73 -13.04
N ASP A 78 16.58 9.10 -12.12
CA ASP A 78 17.07 7.95 -11.34
C ASP A 78 16.21 6.71 -11.66
N VAL A 79 16.60 6.00 -12.72
CA VAL A 79 15.91 4.78 -13.17
C VAL A 79 15.92 3.71 -12.07
N LYS A 80 17.02 3.56 -11.34
CA LYS A 80 17.16 2.51 -10.32
C LYS A 80 16.18 2.75 -9.17
N TYR A 81 16.12 3.97 -8.65
CA TYR A 81 15.18 4.34 -7.61
C TYR A 81 13.73 4.16 -8.08
N ASN A 82 13.38 4.70 -9.25
CA ASN A 82 12.02 4.63 -9.77
C ASN A 82 11.56 3.19 -10.05
N MET A 83 12.47 2.34 -10.52
CA MET A 83 12.20 0.92 -10.74
C MET A 83 11.96 0.19 -9.42
N ALA A 84 12.84 0.35 -8.44
CA ALA A 84 12.69 -0.26 -7.12
C ALA A 84 11.38 0.21 -6.44
N SER A 85 11.09 1.50 -6.51
CA SER A 85 9.88 2.16 -6.01
C SER A 85 8.60 1.60 -6.66
N ALA A 86 8.63 1.32 -7.98
CA ALA A 86 7.52 0.70 -8.70
C ALA A 86 7.36 -0.79 -8.36
N ILE A 87 8.46 -1.54 -8.24
CA ILE A 87 8.44 -2.95 -7.80
C ILE A 87 7.86 -3.06 -6.39
N HIS A 88 8.27 -2.18 -5.48
CA HIS A 88 7.79 -2.17 -4.10
C HIS A 88 6.28 -1.90 -4.03
N ARG A 89 5.77 -0.91 -4.76
CA ARG A 89 4.32 -0.65 -4.89
C ARG A 89 3.57 -1.85 -5.50
N GLY A 90 4.17 -2.51 -6.49
CA GLY A 90 3.63 -3.72 -7.08
C GLY A 90 3.54 -4.87 -6.07
N MET A 91 4.60 -5.11 -5.31
CA MET A 91 4.61 -6.14 -4.25
C MET A 91 3.63 -5.82 -3.13
N ALA A 92 3.49 -4.55 -2.73
CA ALA A 92 2.49 -4.12 -1.76
C ALA A 92 1.08 -4.48 -2.25
N ARG A 93 0.78 -4.22 -3.52
CA ARG A 93 -0.50 -4.58 -4.13
C ARG A 93 -0.73 -6.10 -4.19
N ILE A 94 0.32 -6.90 -4.37
CA ILE A 94 0.25 -8.37 -4.39
C ILE A 94 -0.06 -8.89 -2.99
N TRP A 95 0.63 -8.40 -1.97
CA TRP A 95 0.50 -8.89 -0.59
C TRP A 95 -0.78 -8.42 0.10
N LEU A 96 -1.28 -7.23 -0.20
CA LEU A 96 -2.56 -6.77 0.34
C LEU A 96 -3.73 -7.64 -0.13
N TYR A 97 -4.65 -7.96 0.77
CA TYR A 97 -5.98 -8.44 0.38
C TYR A 97 -6.79 -7.29 -0.24
N ASP A 98 -7.67 -7.61 -1.19
CA ASP A 98 -8.47 -6.62 -1.93
C ASP A 98 -9.96 -6.64 -1.53
N GLY A 99 -10.31 -7.31 -0.42
CA GLY A 99 -11.69 -7.35 0.06
C GLY A 99 -12.61 -8.21 -0.80
N GLY A 100 -12.09 -9.19 -1.54
CA GLY A 100 -12.86 -9.91 -2.57
C GLY A 100 -13.16 -9.00 -3.76
N SER A 101 -12.17 -8.18 -4.14
CA SER A 101 -12.24 -7.15 -5.18
C SER A 101 -13.29 -6.05 -4.96
N LYS A 102 -13.77 -5.88 -3.73
CA LYS A 102 -14.76 -4.86 -3.35
C LYS A 102 -14.18 -3.70 -2.54
N ALA A 103 -12.93 -3.83 -2.06
CA ALA A 103 -12.31 -2.75 -1.32
C ALA A 103 -12.15 -1.49 -2.21
N PRO A 104 -12.44 -0.30 -1.68
CA PRO A 104 -12.32 0.96 -2.41
C PRO A 104 -10.91 1.18 -2.94
N LEU A 105 -10.81 1.55 -4.22
CA LEU A 105 -9.52 1.72 -4.89
C LEU A 105 -8.66 2.80 -4.23
N ALA A 106 -9.28 3.89 -3.75
CA ALA A 106 -8.61 4.96 -3.01
C ALA A 106 -7.87 4.44 -1.77
N LEU A 107 -8.55 3.62 -0.96
CA LEU A 107 -7.95 3.00 0.22
C LEU A 107 -6.81 2.05 -0.16
N LEU A 108 -7.00 1.22 -1.17
CA LEU A 108 -5.98 0.27 -1.62
C LEU A 108 -4.73 0.99 -2.14
N ASP A 109 -4.92 2.07 -2.91
CA ASP A 109 -3.82 2.90 -3.39
C ASP A 109 -3.13 3.62 -2.22
N GLY A 110 -3.89 4.08 -1.24
CA GLY A 110 -3.36 4.67 -0.01
C GLY A 110 -2.55 3.70 0.85
N LEU A 111 -3.00 2.44 0.99
CA LEU A 111 -2.25 1.39 1.68
C LEU A 111 -0.94 1.07 0.94
N VAL A 112 -0.99 0.98 -0.38
CA VAL A 112 0.23 0.79 -1.21
C VAL A 112 1.20 1.94 -1.01
N GLU A 113 0.72 3.18 -0.98
CA GLU A 113 1.56 4.35 -0.78
C GLU A 113 2.12 4.42 0.65
N TYR A 114 1.31 4.11 1.67
CA TYR A 114 1.74 4.00 3.07
C TYR A 114 2.90 3.01 3.24
N ILE A 115 2.74 1.79 2.72
CA ILE A 115 3.77 0.75 2.76
C ILE A 115 5.04 1.21 2.03
N SER A 116 4.89 1.93 0.93
CA SER A 116 6.03 2.41 0.14
C SER A 116 6.78 3.54 0.84
N ILE A 117 6.08 4.46 1.52
CA ILE A 117 6.70 5.50 2.36
C ILE A 117 7.52 4.86 3.48
N LEU A 118 6.97 3.86 4.18
CA LEU A 118 7.71 3.15 5.24
C LEU A 118 8.97 2.43 4.72
N ALA A 119 8.97 2.02 3.46
CA ALA A 119 10.13 1.43 2.80
C ALA A 119 11.14 2.48 2.26
N GLY A 120 10.90 3.78 2.49
CA GLY A 120 11.77 4.87 2.04
C GLY A 120 11.49 5.37 0.62
N PHE A 121 10.34 5.01 0.02
CA PHE A 121 9.95 5.42 -1.35
C PHE A 121 8.96 6.60 -1.39
N GLY A 122 9.01 7.48 -0.39
CA GLY A 122 8.27 8.74 -0.32
C GLY A 122 9.18 9.97 -0.49
N ASP A 123 8.58 11.16 -0.63
CA ASP A 123 9.35 12.41 -0.58
C ASP A 123 9.91 12.59 0.84
N THR A 124 11.22 12.81 0.94
CA THR A 124 11.93 13.06 2.21
C THR A 124 11.58 14.42 2.83
N ASP A 125 10.97 15.32 2.05
CA ASP A 125 10.69 16.71 2.45
C ASP A 125 9.32 16.87 3.14
N TYR A 126 8.72 15.77 3.58
CA TYR A 126 7.43 15.78 4.23
C TYR A 126 7.57 16.13 5.72
N ASP A 127 7.37 17.41 6.04
CA ASP A 127 7.39 18.02 7.39
C ASP A 127 6.16 17.68 8.27
N GLY A 128 5.16 16.96 7.74
CA GLY A 128 3.94 16.65 8.50
C GLY A 128 2.74 17.52 8.14
N SER A 129 2.95 18.55 7.31
CA SER A 129 1.89 19.33 6.67
C SER A 129 1.35 18.58 5.44
N VAL A 130 0.22 17.86 5.56
CA VAL A 130 -0.48 17.35 4.35
C VAL A 130 -1.22 18.52 3.71
N GLN A 131 -0.61 19.17 2.73
CA GLN A 131 -1.40 19.83 1.69
C GLN A 131 -1.98 18.74 0.77
N GLY A 132 -3.29 18.78 0.54
CA GLY A 132 -3.93 17.96 -0.51
C GLY A 132 -5.04 17.02 -0.08
N PHE A 133 -5.47 17.03 1.18
CA PHE A 133 -6.76 16.41 1.53
C PHE A 133 -7.89 17.20 0.87
N GLN A 134 -8.70 16.54 0.06
CA GLN A 134 -9.92 17.14 -0.45
C GLN A 134 -10.93 17.20 0.70
N GLU A 135 -11.34 18.41 1.08
CA GLU A 135 -12.34 18.63 2.14
C GLU A 135 -13.65 17.86 1.90
N SER A 136 -13.95 17.58 0.62
CA SER A 136 -15.19 16.93 0.19
C SER A 136 -15.30 15.44 0.49
N ALA A 137 -14.20 14.75 0.83
CA ALA A 137 -14.29 13.32 1.18
C ALA A 137 -14.94 13.17 2.57
N PRO A 138 -16.01 12.37 2.74
CA PRO A 138 -16.65 12.20 4.05
C PRO A 138 -15.73 11.45 5.03
N ASN A 139 -14.93 10.51 4.51
CA ASN A 139 -13.90 9.80 5.24
C ASN A 139 -12.51 10.04 4.64
N CYS A 140 -11.50 10.15 5.50
CA CYS A 140 -10.14 10.46 5.05
C CYS A 140 -9.51 9.34 4.22
N TRP A 141 -9.99 8.10 4.38
CA TRP A 141 -9.50 6.96 3.60
C TRP A 141 -10.15 6.84 2.21
N GLU A 142 -11.15 7.67 1.90
CA GLU A 142 -11.80 7.76 0.59
C GLU A 142 -11.21 8.85 -0.30
N ASP A 143 -10.18 9.57 0.17
CA ASP A 143 -9.53 10.62 -0.60
C ASP A 143 -8.90 10.07 -1.89
N LYS A 144 -9.03 10.81 -2.98
CA LYS A 144 -8.52 10.39 -4.29
C LYS A 144 -6.99 10.46 -4.38
N THR A 145 -6.34 11.12 -3.43
CA THR A 145 -4.89 11.30 -3.36
C THR A 145 -4.26 10.21 -2.49
N PRO A 146 -3.55 9.23 -3.07
CA PRO A 146 -3.01 8.10 -2.30
C PRO A 146 -2.07 8.52 -1.17
N LYS A 147 -1.26 9.58 -1.38
CA LYS A 147 -0.39 10.14 -0.33
C LYS A 147 -1.20 10.67 0.86
N ALA A 148 -2.30 11.40 0.61
CA ALA A 148 -3.17 11.89 1.67
C ALA A 148 -3.76 10.74 2.48
N VAL A 149 -4.30 9.72 1.81
CA VAL A 149 -4.79 8.50 2.47
C VAL A 149 -3.68 7.83 3.27
N ALA A 150 -2.47 7.70 2.74
CA ALA A 150 -1.34 7.10 3.44
C ALA A 150 -0.97 7.82 4.75
N HIS A 151 -1.01 9.15 4.76
CA HIS A 151 -0.77 9.92 5.98
C HIS A 151 -1.87 9.71 7.02
N PHE A 152 -3.12 9.65 6.60
CA PHE A 152 -4.23 9.30 7.50
C PHE A 152 -4.08 7.87 8.05
N LEU A 153 -3.71 6.90 7.21
CA LEU A 153 -3.44 5.52 7.63
C LEU A 153 -2.28 5.45 8.64
N ASN A 154 -1.23 6.24 8.45
CA ASN A 154 -0.14 6.37 9.41
C ASN A 154 -0.61 6.96 10.75
N TYR A 155 -1.47 7.97 10.72
CA TYR A 155 -2.09 8.51 11.93
C TYR A 155 -2.92 7.44 12.65
N CYS A 156 -3.75 6.70 11.94
CA CYS A 156 -4.51 5.57 12.49
C CYS A 156 -3.62 4.49 13.12
N GLU A 157 -2.50 4.14 12.48
CA GLU A 157 -1.55 3.15 13.03
C GLU A 157 -0.91 3.64 14.34
N ARG A 158 -0.63 4.94 14.47
CA ARG A 158 -0.10 5.54 15.71
C ARG A 158 -1.12 5.57 16.83
N GLU A 159 -2.37 5.90 16.52
CA GLU A 159 -3.47 5.97 17.50
C GLU A 159 -3.95 4.56 17.91
N SER A 160 -3.94 3.61 16.98
CA SER A 160 -4.43 2.24 17.17
C SER A 160 -3.44 1.22 16.61
N GLY A 161 -2.35 1.00 17.35
CA GLY A 161 -1.25 0.11 16.95
C GLY A 161 -1.72 -1.25 16.41
N GLY A 162 -1.20 -1.65 15.26
CA GLY A 162 -1.59 -2.86 14.52
C GLY A 162 -2.84 -2.71 13.66
N PHE A 163 -3.38 -1.50 13.50
CA PHE A 163 -4.54 -1.21 12.66
C PHE A 163 -4.35 -1.71 11.22
N ILE A 164 -3.21 -1.45 10.60
CA ILE A 164 -2.94 -1.85 9.20
C ILE A 164 -3.01 -3.37 9.04
N ARG A 165 -2.49 -4.11 10.02
CA ARG A 165 -2.56 -5.58 10.03
C ARG A 165 -3.99 -6.07 10.17
N ARG A 166 -4.73 -5.54 11.15
CA ARG A 166 -6.16 -5.87 11.35
C ARG A 166 -7.00 -5.53 10.13
N LEU A 167 -6.73 -4.40 9.47
CA LEU A 167 -7.41 -4.00 8.25
C LEU A 167 -7.12 -4.98 7.11
N ASN A 168 -5.86 -5.37 6.92
CA ASN A 168 -5.50 -6.36 5.91
C ASN A 168 -6.14 -7.73 6.16
N GLU A 169 -6.19 -8.17 7.42
CA GLU A 169 -6.89 -9.42 7.79
C GLU A 169 -8.40 -9.29 7.60
N ALA A 170 -9.03 -8.16 7.96
CA ALA A 170 -10.45 -7.96 7.71
C ALA A 170 -10.78 -7.97 6.20
N MET A 171 -9.89 -7.42 5.35
CA MET A 171 -10.03 -7.49 3.90
C MET A 171 -9.87 -8.91 3.33
N LYS A 172 -9.26 -9.85 4.05
CA LYS A 172 -9.22 -11.27 3.65
C LYS A 172 -10.61 -11.89 3.70
N GLU A 173 -11.36 -11.60 4.76
CA GLU A 173 -12.73 -12.11 4.99
C GLU A 173 -13.78 -11.40 4.10
N GLY A 174 -13.37 -10.31 3.44
CA GLY A 174 -14.16 -9.57 2.46
C GLY A 174 -14.46 -8.13 2.89
N TRP A 175 -14.68 -7.25 1.91
CA TRP A 175 -14.98 -5.85 2.19
C TRP A 175 -16.42 -5.60 2.62
N ARG A 176 -16.60 -4.77 3.64
CA ARG A 176 -17.87 -4.18 4.10
C ARG A 176 -17.66 -2.71 4.44
N ASP A 177 -18.73 -1.92 4.48
CA ASP A 177 -18.62 -0.47 4.70
C ASP A 177 -18.01 -0.12 6.06
N TRP A 178 -18.14 -0.99 7.06
CA TRP A 178 -17.57 -0.84 8.40
C TRP A 178 -16.21 -1.52 8.59
N THR A 179 -15.60 -2.09 7.53
CA THR A 179 -14.33 -2.82 7.65
C THR A 179 -13.20 -1.97 8.24
N VAL A 180 -13.16 -0.67 7.92
CA VAL A 180 -12.16 0.26 8.50
C VAL A 180 -12.45 0.53 9.98
N ASP A 181 -13.72 0.74 10.32
CA ASP A 181 -14.16 1.00 11.69
C ASP A 181 -13.89 -0.20 12.61
N GLU A 182 -14.16 -1.40 12.11
CA GLU A 182 -13.88 -2.67 12.81
C GLU A 182 -12.38 -2.86 13.05
N ALA A 183 -11.54 -2.62 12.03
CA ALA A 183 -10.10 -2.71 12.18
C ALA A 183 -9.53 -1.68 13.18
N LEU A 184 -10.15 -0.50 13.28
CA LEU A 184 -9.80 0.53 14.25
C LEU A 184 -10.34 0.24 15.67
N GLY A 185 -11.44 -0.50 15.78
CA GLY A 185 -12.21 -0.64 17.01
C GLY A 185 -13.06 0.60 17.35
N MET A 186 -13.19 1.54 16.42
CA MET A 186 -13.98 2.78 16.59
C MET A 186 -14.33 3.39 15.23
N PRO A 187 -15.32 4.31 15.15
CA PRO A 187 -15.65 4.96 13.89
C PRO A 187 -14.48 5.77 13.32
N ALA A 188 -14.02 5.44 12.11
CA ALA A 188 -12.89 6.08 11.43
C ALA A 188 -13.11 7.58 11.23
N GLN A 189 -14.37 7.99 11.10
CA GLN A 189 -14.76 9.40 10.99
C GLN A 189 -14.28 10.24 12.19
N ARG A 190 -14.20 9.65 13.40
CA ARG A 190 -13.68 10.36 14.59
C ARG A 190 -12.21 10.70 14.41
N LEU A 191 -11.38 9.73 14.03
CA LEU A 191 -9.96 9.96 13.78
C LEU A 191 -9.74 10.88 12.58
N CYS A 192 -10.54 10.75 11.52
CA CYS A 192 -10.43 11.64 10.36
C CYS A 192 -10.67 13.11 10.73
N LYS A 193 -11.67 13.40 11.57
CA LYS A 193 -11.92 14.76 12.09
C LYS A 193 -10.75 15.26 12.92
N SER A 194 -10.21 14.44 13.82
CA SER A 194 -9.04 14.79 14.63
C SER A 194 -7.81 15.07 13.77
N PHE A 195 -7.54 14.21 12.79
CA PHE A 195 -6.45 14.34 11.85
C PHE A 195 -6.52 15.65 11.06
N ARG A 196 -7.69 15.99 10.50
CA ARG A 196 -7.90 17.25 9.77
C ARG A 196 -7.67 18.49 10.66
N ARG A 197 -8.14 18.45 11.92
CA ARG A 197 -7.91 19.55 12.87
C ARG A 197 -6.44 19.74 13.19
N GLY A 198 -5.70 18.65 13.37
CA GLY A 198 -4.26 18.68 13.61
C GLY A 198 -3.47 19.31 12.45
N GLN A 199 -4.01 19.23 11.23
CA GLN A 199 -3.39 19.85 10.04
C GLN A 199 -3.70 21.33 9.86
N ALA A 200 -4.81 21.81 10.41
CA ALA A 200 -5.19 23.22 10.36
C ALA A 200 -4.50 24.07 11.44
N ALA A 201 -3.74 23.45 12.36
CA ALA A 201 -3.09 24.09 13.48
C ALA A 201 -1.57 24.34 13.28
N VAL A 202 -1.08 24.11 12.06
CA VAL A 202 0.31 24.34 11.61
C VAL A 202 0.27 25.35 10.48
#